data_AF-A0A7Y6GJC0-F1
#
_entry.id   AF-A0A7Y6GJC0-F1
#
_cell.length_a   1.000
_cell.length_b   1.000
_cell.length_c   1.000
_cell.angle_alpha   90.00
_cell.angle_beta   90.00
_cell.angle_gamma   90.00
#
_symmetry.space_group_name_H-M   'P 1'
#
loop_
_entity.id
_entity.type
_entity.pdbx_description
1 polymer ?
#
loop_
_entity_poly.entity_id
_entity_poly.type
_entity_poly.pdbx_seq_one_letter_code
_entity_poly.pdbx_strand_id
1 'polypeptide(L)'
;GATVAWVTDPMHGNTFEAASGHKTRRFDDVLDEVKGFFEVHKALGTHPGGIHVELTGDDVTECVGGGDEIFVDDLHQRYETACDPRLNRSQSLDLAFLVAEMYRDQ
;
A
#
# COMPACT_ATOMS: atom_id res chain seq x y z
N GLY A 1 5.73 -30.08 -5.98
CA GLY A 1 6.01 -29.25 -4.80
C GLY A 1 4.72 -28.93 -4.08
N ALA A 2 4.77 -28.16 -3.00
CA ALA A 2 3.57 -27.69 -2.31
C ALA A 2 2.85 -26.61 -3.14
N THR A 3 1.51 -26.59 -3.08
CA THR A 3 0.69 -25.50 -3.63
C THR A 3 0.48 -24.46 -2.55
N VAL A 4 1.03 -23.27 -2.75
CA VAL A 4 0.99 -22.17 -1.78
C VAL A 4 0.21 -20.98 -2.35
N ALA A 5 -0.29 -20.12 -1.46
CA ALA A 5 -0.76 -18.80 -1.83
C ALA A 5 0.41 -17.81 -1.69
N TRP A 6 0.77 -17.17 -2.81
CA TRP A 6 1.71 -16.05 -2.79
C TRP A 6 0.97 -14.78 -2.43
N VAL A 7 1.45 -14.07 -1.41
CA VAL A 7 0.84 -12.84 -0.91
C VAL A 7 1.92 -11.78 -0.81
N THR A 8 1.65 -10.59 -1.35
CA THR A 8 2.54 -9.44 -1.20
C THR A 8 2.12 -8.58 -0.02
N ASP A 9 3.12 -8.12 0.74
CA ASP A 9 2.96 -7.14 1.81
C ASP A 9 3.71 -5.87 1.39
N PRO A 10 3.04 -4.94 0.68
CA PRO A 10 3.67 -3.75 0.15
C PRO A 10 3.88 -2.66 1.22
N MET A 11 3.66 -2.97 2.50
CA MET A 11 3.66 -1.97 3.56
C MET A 11 5.01 -1.92 4.27
N HIS A 12 5.46 -3.07 4.79
CA HIS A 12 6.60 -3.11 5.70
C HIS A 12 7.95 -2.87 5.01
N GLY A 13 8.05 -3.15 3.71
CA GLY A 13 9.23 -2.86 2.90
C GLY A 13 9.42 -1.38 2.56
N ASN A 14 8.35 -0.57 2.64
CA ASN A 14 8.31 0.79 2.07
C ASN A 14 8.22 1.92 3.11
N THR A 15 8.51 1.63 4.37
CA THR A 15 8.48 2.63 5.45
C THR A 15 9.73 3.51 5.41
N PHE A 16 9.55 4.83 5.49
CA PHE A 16 10.63 5.81 5.69
C PHE A 16 10.28 6.80 6.80
N GLU A 17 11.27 7.54 7.30
CA GLU A 17 11.08 8.59 8.31
C GLU A 17 11.11 9.97 7.65
N ALA A 18 10.08 10.78 7.86
CA ALA A 18 10.01 12.16 7.42
C ALA A 18 10.88 13.07 8.29
N ALA A 19 11.22 14.27 7.79
CA ALA A 19 11.98 15.26 8.57
C ALA A 19 11.30 15.70 9.88
N SER A 20 9.98 15.51 9.99
CA SER A 20 9.20 15.74 11.21
C SER A 20 9.35 14.63 12.27
N GLY A 21 10.06 13.54 11.97
CA GLY A 21 10.20 12.35 12.81
C GLY A 21 9.04 11.35 12.70
N HIS A 22 7.99 11.67 11.93
CA HIS A 22 6.93 10.70 11.64
C HIS A 22 7.44 9.63 10.69
N LYS A 23 7.18 8.36 11.02
CA LYS A 23 7.25 7.30 10.03
C LYS A 23 6.12 7.49 9.01
N THR A 24 6.37 7.21 7.75
CA THR A 24 5.34 7.26 6.72
C THR A 24 5.71 6.33 5.57
N ARG A 25 4.78 6.16 4.63
CA ARG A 25 4.94 5.38 3.38
C ARG A 25 4.38 6.22 2.24
N ARG A 26 4.99 6.15 1.06
CA ARG A 26 4.40 6.77 -0.14
C ARG A 26 3.42 5.79 -0.75
N PHE A 27 2.22 6.26 -1.03
CA PHE A 27 1.20 5.45 -1.69
C PHE A 27 1.72 4.87 -3.02
N ASP A 28 2.48 5.66 -3.79
CA ASP A 28 3.03 5.21 -5.06
C ASP A 28 4.04 4.07 -4.91
N ASP A 29 4.89 4.10 -3.87
CA ASP A 29 5.86 3.02 -3.61
C ASP A 29 5.14 1.73 -3.18
N VAL A 30 4.11 1.85 -2.34
CA VAL A 30 3.22 0.73 -1.96
C VAL A 30 2.57 0.13 -3.21
N LEU A 31 2.03 0.97 -4.09
CA LEU A 31 1.37 0.53 -5.32
C LEU A 31 2.37 -0.11 -6.31
N ASP A 32 3.59 0.42 -6.40
CA ASP A 32 4.63 -0.10 -7.29
C ASP A 32 5.06 -1.52 -6.89
N GLU A 33 5.21 -1.80 -5.59
CA GLU A 33 5.50 -3.17 -5.13
C GLU A 33 4.37 -4.15 -5.52
N VAL A 34 3.10 -3.73 -5.40
CA VAL A 34 1.97 -4.55 -5.85
C VAL A 34 2.02 -4.78 -7.36
N LYS A 35 2.33 -3.75 -8.16
CA LYS A 35 2.49 -3.91 -9.62
C LYS A 35 3.60 -4.90 -9.94
N GLY A 36 4.77 -4.74 -9.35
CA GLY A 36 5.91 -5.65 -9.52
C GLY A 36 5.57 -7.09 -9.15
N PHE A 37 4.82 -7.29 -8.05
CA PHE A 37 4.32 -8.61 -7.67
C PHE A 37 3.46 -9.26 -8.76
N PHE A 38 2.52 -8.52 -9.34
CA PHE A 38 1.68 -9.01 -10.46
C PHE A 38 2.50 -9.27 -11.73
N GLU A 39 3.47 -8.41 -12.04
CA GLU A 39 4.37 -8.56 -13.19
C GLU A 39 5.21 -9.84 -13.09
N VAL A 40 5.78 -10.13 -11.92
CA VAL A 40 6.53 -11.36 -11.66
C VAL A 40 5.62 -12.58 -11.86
N HIS A 41 4.42 -12.56 -11.29
CA HIS A 41 3.47 -13.66 -11.43
C HIS A 41 3.04 -13.90 -12.87
N LYS A 42 2.76 -12.83 -13.62
CA LYS A 42 2.44 -12.90 -15.05
C LYS A 42 3.58 -13.48 -15.87
N ALA A 43 4.81 -13.00 -15.65
CA ALA A 43 5.99 -13.47 -16.37
C ALA A 43 6.30 -14.95 -16.11
N LEU A 44 6.04 -15.43 -14.89
CA LEU A 44 6.27 -16.82 -14.50
C LEU A 44 5.07 -17.75 -14.75
N GLY A 45 3.92 -17.23 -15.20
CA GLY A 45 2.70 -18.00 -15.37
C GLY A 45 2.17 -18.59 -14.06
N THR A 46 2.31 -17.86 -12.96
CA THR A 46 1.89 -18.27 -11.61
C THR A 46 0.80 -17.34 -11.08
N HIS A 47 0.07 -17.77 -10.05
CA HIS A 47 -1.09 -17.03 -9.54
C HIS A 47 -0.70 -16.03 -8.44
N PRO A 48 -1.01 -14.72 -8.60
CA PRO A 48 -0.89 -13.73 -7.53
C PRO A 48 -2.02 -13.92 -6.51
N GLY A 49 -1.72 -14.59 -5.40
CA GLY A 49 -2.73 -15.11 -4.46
C GLY A 49 -3.39 -14.08 -3.54
N GLY A 50 -2.81 -12.88 -3.39
CA GLY A 50 -3.46 -11.78 -2.67
C GLY A 50 -2.50 -10.69 -2.22
N ILE A 51 -3.05 -9.74 -1.46
CA ILE A 51 -2.33 -8.62 -0.84
C ILE A 51 -2.57 -8.63 0.68
N HIS A 52 -1.58 -8.17 1.45
CA HIS A 52 -1.66 -7.95 2.89
C HIS A 52 -1.35 -6.48 3.16
N VAL A 53 -2.30 -5.72 3.70
CA VAL A 53 -2.15 -4.27 3.88
C VAL A 53 -2.59 -3.81 5.27
N GLU A 54 -1.97 -2.74 5.75
CA GLU A 54 -2.36 -2.05 6.98
C GLU A 54 -3.23 -0.84 6.62
N LEU A 55 -4.48 -0.84 7.08
CA LEU A 55 -5.46 0.21 6.76
C LEU A 55 -6.32 0.59 7.97
N THR A 56 -6.96 1.75 7.87
CA THR A 56 -8.08 2.15 8.72
C THR A 56 -9.20 2.78 7.89
N GLY A 57 -10.43 2.71 8.40
CA GLY A 57 -11.59 3.37 7.80
C GLY A 57 -11.67 4.87 8.09
N ASP A 58 -10.74 5.39 8.88
CA ASP A 58 -10.67 6.80 9.25
C ASP A 58 -9.89 7.61 8.21
N ASP A 59 -10.22 8.90 8.10
CA ASP A 59 -9.50 9.87 7.25
C ASP A 59 -8.22 10.36 7.96
N VAL A 60 -7.29 9.45 8.22
CA VAL A 60 -5.97 9.72 8.82
C VAL A 60 -4.96 10.26 7.81
N THR A 61 -3.93 10.92 8.30
CA THR A 61 -2.81 11.47 7.53
C THR A 61 -1.52 10.72 7.82
N GLU A 62 -1.51 9.40 7.63
CA GLU A 62 -0.40 8.52 8.03
C GLU A 62 0.52 8.15 6.86
N CYS A 63 -0.04 7.88 5.68
CA CYS A 63 0.69 7.65 4.42
C CYS A 63 0.55 8.87 3.50
N VAL A 64 1.65 9.23 2.82
CA VAL A 64 1.68 10.37 1.87
C VAL A 64 1.27 9.94 0.46
N GLY A 65 0.77 10.87 -0.34
CA GLY A 65 0.23 10.62 -1.68
C GLY A 65 -1.20 10.04 -1.65
N GLY A 66 -1.58 9.32 -2.72
CA GLY A 66 -2.96 8.87 -2.95
C GLY A 66 -3.73 9.82 -3.87
N GLY A 67 -4.97 9.46 -4.26
CA GLY A 67 -5.80 10.31 -5.12
C GLY A 67 -6.17 11.65 -4.47
N ASP A 68 -6.48 11.61 -3.18
CA ASP A 68 -6.56 12.78 -2.30
C ASP A 68 -5.18 13.02 -1.68
N GLU A 69 -4.34 13.80 -2.36
CA GLU A 69 -2.91 13.94 -2.04
C GLU A 69 -2.66 14.41 -0.60
N ILE A 70 -1.96 13.58 0.19
CA ILE A 70 -1.43 13.93 1.52
C ILE A 70 0.04 14.29 1.39
N PHE A 71 0.40 15.50 1.82
CA PHE A 71 1.79 15.95 1.85
C PHE A 71 2.48 15.54 3.15
N VAL A 72 3.82 15.52 3.13
CA VAL A 72 4.64 15.25 4.33
C VAL A 72 4.31 16.23 5.47
N ASP A 73 4.01 17.47 5.13
CA ASP A 73 3.65 18.50 6.10
C ASP A 73 2.26 18.26 6.72
N ASP A 74 1.39 17.46 6.10
CA ASP A 74 0.06 17.16 6.62
C ASP A 74 0.06 16.03 7.66
N LEU A 75 1.17 15.29 7.79
CA LEU A 75 1.23 14.09 8.63
C LEU A 75 0.72 14.35 10.05
N HIS A 76 1.12 15.47 10.64
CA HIS A 76 0.77 15.85 12.02
C HIS A 76 -0.72 16.15 12.25
N GLN A 77 -1.53 16.32 11.20
CA GLN A 77 -2.93 16.74 11.35
C GLN A 77 -3.77 15.64 12.00
N ARG A 78 -3.60 14.39 11.58
CA ARG A 78 -4.34 13.20 12.05
C ARG A 78 -3.48 11.93 12.00
N TYR A 79 -2.34 11.96 12.67
CA TYR A 79 -1.48 10.79 12.87
C TYR A 79 -1.93 10.00 14.12
N GLU A 80 -2.70 8.93 13.93
CA GLU A 80 -3.42 8.27 15.04
C GLU A 80 -2.93 6.83 15.32
N THR A 81 -2.07 6.28 14.47
CA THR A 81 -1.49 4.94 14.67
C THR A 81 -0.61 4.86 15.90
N ALA A 82 -0.63 3.69 16.56
CA ALA A 82 0.25 3.38 17.68
C ALA A 82 1.63 2.84 17.22
N CYS A 83 1.76 2.44 15.96
CA CYS A 83 2.98 1.82 15.43
C CYS A 83 3.30 2.33 14.03
N ASP A 84 2.78 1.65 13.01
CA ASP A 84 3.12 1.91 11.62
C ASP A 84 2.01 2.70 10.89
N PRO A 85 2.39 3.53 9.90
CA PRO A 85 1.47 4.40 9.16
C PRO A 85 0.52 3.58 8.29
N ARG A 86 -0.79 3.72 8.49
CA ARG A 86 -1.83 2.94 7.78
C ARG A 86 -2.32 3.70 6.55
N LEU A 87 -2.80 2.96 5.55
CA LEU A 87 -3.62 3.56 4.49
C LEU A 87 -4.92 4.09 5.09
N ASN A 88 -5.28 5.32 4.73
CA ASN A 88 -6.58 5.86 5.09
C ASN A 88 -7.69 5.26 4.21
N ARG A 89 -8.94 5.67 4.47
CA ARG A 89 -10.11 5.20 3.71
C ARG A 89 -10.00 5.41 2.20
N SER A 90 -9.67 6.61 1.74
CA SER A 90 -9.56 6.91 0.31
C SER A 90 -8.44 6.10 -0.36
N GLN A 91 -7.24 6.12 0.22
CA GLN A 91 -6.09 5.35 -0.26
C GLN A 91 -6.37 3.84 -0.33
N SER A 92 -7.10 3.31 0.66
CA SER A 92 -7.49 1.90 0.68
C SER A 92 -8.42 1.53 -0.47
N LEU A 93 -9.37 2.42 -0.81
CA LEU A 93 -10.26 2.22 -1.95
C LEU A 93 -9.53 2.36 -3.27
N ASP A 94 -8.66 3.36 -3.40
CA ASP A 94 -7.82 3.56 -4.60
C ASP A 94 -6.99 2.30 -4.89
N LEU A 95 -6.30 1.78 -3.87
CA LEU A 95 -5.51 0.55 -4.01
C LEU A 95 -6.39 -0.63 -4.42
N ALA A 96 -7.58 -0.78 -3.84
CA ALA A 96 -8.49 -1.87 -4.18
C ALA A 96 -8.95 -1.82 -5.65
N PHE A 97 -9.26 -0.64 -6.19
CA PHE A 97 -9.63 -0.47 -7.59
C PHE A 97 -8.45 -0.79 -8.53
N LEU A 98 -7.26 -0.29 -8.21
CA LEU A 98 -6.05 -0.55 -9.01
C LEU A 98 -5.68 -2.04 -9.01
N VAL A 99 -5.79 -2.73 -7.87
CA VAL A 99 -5.57 -4.18 -7.79
C VAL A 99 -6.64 -4.95 -8.59
N ALA A 100 -7.90 -4.50 -8.56
CA ALA A 100 -8.95 -5.11 -9.36
C ALA A 100 -8.68 -4.95 -10.88
N GLU A 101 -8.08 -3.85 -11.31
CA GLU A 101 -7.63 -3.66 -12.70
C GLU A 101 -6.48 -4.63 -13.04
N MET A 102 -5.48 -4.75 -12.16
CA MET A 102 -4.37 -5.70 -12.36
C MET A 102 -4.86 -7.14 -12.52
N TYR A 103 -5.89 -7.55 -11.75
CA TYR A 103 -6.50 -8.88 -11.90
C TYR A 103 -7.27 -9.07 -13.21
N ARG A 104 -7.80 -8.01 -13.83
CA ARG A 104 -8.45 -8.10 -15.15
C ARG A 104 -7.44 -8.28 -16.28
N ASP A 105 -6.23 -7.75 -16.09
CA ASP A 105 -5.15 -7.75 -17.08
C ASP A 105 -4.17 -8.94 -16.94
N GLN A 106 -4.40 -9.82 -15.96
CA GLN A 106 -3.72 -11.12 -15.83
C GLN A 106 -4.12 -12.08 -16.95
#